data_AF-A0A5Q4VBM5-F1
#
_entry.id   AF-A0A5Q4VBM5-F1
#
_cell.length_a   1.000
_cell.length_b   1.000
_cell.length_c   1.000
_cell.angle_alpha   90.00
_cell.angle_beta   90.00
_cell.angle_gamma   90.00
#
_symmetry.space_group_name_H-M   'P 1'
#
loop_
_entity.id
_entity.type
_entity.pdbx_description
1 polymer ?
#
loop_
_entity_poly.entity_id
_entity_poly.type
_entity_poly.pdbx_seq_one_letter_code
_entity_poly.pdbx_strand_id
1 'polypeptide(L)'
;MEKAWRELLEIMTEIRDTAEMEGFLKEILTPREIADICLRWQLLKELYAGEPQRRIAERHGISLCKITRGSRILKSDDCTCAKIFDRLASRPGFFLEG
;
A
#
# COMPACT_ATOMS: atom_id res chain seq x y z
N MET A 1 19.87 14.04 -1.17
CA MET A 1 18.56 13.41 -0.87
C MET A 1 17.69 13.31 -2.12
N GLU A 2 17.43 14.40 -2.85
CA GLU A 2 16.60 14.32 -4.07
C GLU A 2 17.18 13.37 -5.14
N LYS A 3 18.50 13.40 -5.37
CA LYS A 3 19.18 12.50 -6.31
C LYS A 3 18.99 11.02 -5.94
N ALA A 4 19.32 10.66 -4.70
CA ALA A 4 19.16 9.28 -4.19
C ALA A 4 17.70 8.81 -4.23
N TRP A 5 16.73 9.71 -4.01
CA TRP A 5 15.31 9.39 -4.16
C TRP A 5 14.93 9.04 -5.59
N ARG A 6 15.40 9.82 -6.58
CA ARG A 6 15.15 9.54 -8.00
C ARG A 6 15.80 8.24 -8.45
N GLU A 7 17.05 8.01 -8.07
CA GLU A 7 17.77 6.76 -8.35
C GLU A 7 17.02 5.54 -7.78
N LEU A 8 16.53 5.64 -6.54
CA LEU A 8 15.73 4.56 -5.93
C LEU A 8 14.45 4.29 -6.72
N LEU A 9 13.73 5.32 -7.16
CA LEU A 9 12.52 5.15 -7.97
C LEU A 9 12.83 4.49 -9.32
N GLU A 10 13.90 4.89 -9.99
CA GLU A 10 14.32 4.32 -11.27
C GLU A 10 14.61 2.82 -11.12
N ILE A 11 15.45 2.44 -10.14
CA ILE A 11 15.77 1.04 -9.83
C ILE A 11 14.49 0.24 -9.55
N MET A 12 13.59 0.76 -8.71
CA MET A 12 12.34 0.07 -8.38
C MET A 12 11.42 -0.12 -9.59
N THR A 13 11.49 0.74 -10.61
CA THR A 13 10.70 0.61 -11.84
C THR A 13 11.35 -0.24 -12.92
N GLU A 14 12.67 -0.44 -12.86
CA GLU A 14 13.42 -1.28 -13.80
C GLU A 14 13.31 -2.78 -13.48
N ILE A 15 13.21 -3.14 -12.20
CA ILE A 15 13.03 -4.53 -11.77
C ILE A 15 11.65 -5.05 -12.23
N ARG A 16 11.64 -6.05 -13.11
CA ARG A 16 10.41 -6.65 -13.68
C ARG A 16 10.06 -8.01 -13.09
N ASP A 17 10.96 -8.59 -12.30
CA ASP A 17 10.73 -9.86 -11.62
C ASP A 17 10.35 -9.64 -10.15
N THR A 18 9.38 -10.41 -9.66
CA THR A 18 8.85 -10.23 -8.30
C THR A 18 9.82 -10.75 -7.24
N ALA A 19 10.57 -11.83 -7.52
CA ALA A 19 11.53 -12.39 -6.57
C ALA A 19 12.75 -11.48 -6.42
N GLU A 20 13.21 -10.87 -7.51
CA GLU A 20 14.26 -9.85 -7.48
C GLU A 20 13.83 -8.62 -6.65
N MET A 21 12.61 -8.10 -6.87
CA MET A 21 12.08 -6.98 -6.08
C MET A 21 11.97 -7.33 -4.58
N GLU A 22 11.52 -8.55 -4.27
CA GLU A 22 11.44 -9.03 -2.89
C GLU A 22 12.82 -9.09 -2.22
N GLY A 23 13.83 -9.60 -2.92
CA GLY A 23 15.23 -9.61 -2.45
C GLY A 23 15.73 -8.20 -2.16
N PHE A 24 15.60 -7.30 -3.13
CA PHE A 24 16.00 -5.90 -3.02
C PHE A 24 15.35 -5.20 -1.80
N LEU A 25 14.03 -5.33 -1.63
CA LEU A 25 13.33 -4.71 -0.51
C LEU A 25 13.75 -5.30 0.85
N LYS A 26 14.03 -6.60 0.93
CA LYS A 26 14.52 -7.25 2.16
C LYS A 26 15.94 -6.84 2.54
N GLU A 27 16.75 -6.41 1.58
CA GLU A 27 18.12 -5.94 1.83
C GLU A 27 18.15 -4.50 2.38
N ILE A 28 17.27 -3.63 1.88
CA ILE A 28 17.28 -2.20 2.25
C ILE A 28 16.29 -1.83 3.36
N LEU A 29 15.28 -2.67 3.61
CA LEU A 29 14.26 -2.44 4.64
C LEU A 29 14.41 -3.46 5.78
N THR A 30 14.08 -3.03 6.98
CA THR A 30 13.92 -3.94 8.11
C THR A 30 12.63 -4.77 7.99
N PRO A 31 12.57 -5.97 8.60
CA PRO A 31 11.35 -6.77 8.63
C PRO A 31 10.13 -6.01 9.20
N ARG A 32 10.39 -5.09 10.15
CA ARG A 32 9.35 -4.24 10.74
C ARG A 32 8.81 -3.21 9.75
N GLU A 33 9.68 -2.57 8.97
CA GLU A 33 9.26 -1.61 7.95
C GLU A 33 8.45 -2.28 6.85
N ILE A 34 8.85 -3.48 6.43
CA ILE A 34 8.08 -4.31 5.49
C ILE A 34 6.68 -4.57 6.05
N ALA A 35 6.58 -5.05 7.30
CA ALA A 35 5.29 -5.32 7.95
C ALA A 35 4.41 -4.05 8.03
N ASP A 36 5.00 -2.90 8.36
CA ASP A 36 4.29 -1.62 8.43
C ASP A 36 3.78 -1.16 7.04
N ILE A 37 4.57 -1.35 5.98
CA ILE A 37 4.17 -1.03 4.60
C ILE A 37 3.04 -1.96 4.14
N CYS A 38 3.16 -3.28 4.37
CA CYS A 38 2.13 -4.26 4.05
C CYS A 38 0.81 -3.97 4.78
N LEU A 39 0.88 -3.66 6.08
CA LEU A 39 -0.30 -3.26 6.85
C LEU A 39 -0.94 -2.01 6.26
N ARG A 40 -0.16 -0.97 5.95
CA ARG A 40 -0.68 0.26 5.31
C ARG A 40 -1.36 -0.03 3.98
N TRP A 41 -0.79 -0.90 3.16
CA TRP A 41 -1.38 -1.31 1.89
C TRP A 41 -2.73 -2.01 2.09
N GLN A 42 -2.80 -2.95 3.04
CA GLN A 42 -4.05 -3.65 3.37
C GLN A 42 -5.14 -2.69 3.87
N LEU A 43 -4.79 -1.76 4.76
CA LEU A 43 -5.74 -0.75 5.25
C LEU A 43 -6.28 0.12 4.12
N LEU A 44 -5.43 0.54 3.18
CA LEU A 44 -5.86 1.31 2.01
C LEU A 44 -6.78 0.49 1.09
N LYS A 45 -6.50 -0.79 0.89
CA LYS A 45 -7.34 -1.71 0.11
C LYS A 45 -8.73 -1.86 0.73
N GLU A 46 -8.80 -2.12 2.04
CA GLU A 46 -10.07 -2.25 2.78
C GLU A 46 -10.86 -0.95 2.79
N LEU A 47 -10.20 0.19 3.00
CA LEU A 47 -10.83 1.51 2.91
C LEU A 47 -11.41 1.80 1.53
N TYR A 48 -10.67 1.48 0.46
CA TYR A 48 -11.13 1.66 -0.91
C TYR A 48 -12.32 0.74 -1.22
N ALA A 49 -12.35 -0.48 -0.67
CA ALA A 49 -13.49 -1.40 -0.79
C ALA A 49 -14.75 -0.95 -0.02
N GLY A 50 -14.69 0.17 0.71
CA GLY A 50 -15.82 0.74 1.43
C GLY A 50 -16.00 0.20 2.85
N GLU A 51 -15.03 -0.56 3.39
CA GLU A 51 -15.12 -1.09 4.74
C GLU A 51 -15.13 0.04 5.80
N PRO A 52 -16.04 -0.01 6.80
CA PRO A 52 -16.06 0.99 7.86
C PRO A 52 -14.76 1.00 8.67
N GLN A 53 -14.17 2.19 8.84
CA GLN A 53 -12.90 2.38 9.56
C GLN A 53 -12.85 1.73 10.95
N ARG A 54 -13.98 1.69 11.67
CA ARG A 54 -14.08 1.05 12.98
C ARG A 54 -13.87 -0.47 12.88
N ARG A 55 -14.47 -1.13 11.89
CA ARG A 55 -14.27 -2.57 11.67
C ARG A 55 -12.84 -2.89 11.27
N ILE A 56 -12.24 -2.04 10.45
CA ILE A 56 -10.82 -2.16 10.05
C ILE A 56 -9.92 -2.04 11.30
N ALA A 57 -10.19 -1.05 12.19
CA ALA A 57 -9.44 -0.87 13.43
C ALA A 57 -9.50 -2.09 14.34
N GLU A 58 -10.71 -2.65 14.53
CA GLU A 58 -10.95 -3.84 15.34
C GLU A 58 -10.23 -5.06 14.76
N ARG A 59 -10.34 -5.29 13.44
CA ARG A 59 -9.71 -6.43 12.75
C ARG A 59 -8.18 -6.43 12.87
N HIS A 60 -7.57 -5.26 12.72
CA HIS A 60 -6.11 -5.10 12.71
C HIS A 60 -5.51 -4.76 14.07
N GLY A 61 -6.33 -4.59 15.12
CA GLY A 61 -5.87 -4.19 16.44
C GLY A 61 -5.17 -2.81 16.45
N ILE A 62 -5.58 -1.90 15.56
CA ILE A 62 -4.98 -0.57 15.43
C ILE A 62 -5.93 0.53 15.87
N SER A 63 -5.38 1.66 16.32
CA SER A 63 -6.21 2.81 16.69
C SER A 63 -6.90 3.43 15.47
N LEU A 64 -8.12 3.92 15.66
CA LEU A 64 -8.88 4.62 14.62
C LEU A 64 -8.11 5.81 14.02
N CYS A 65 -7.27 6.47 14.83
CA CYS A 65 -6.38 7.56 14.39
C CYS A 65 -5.37 7.13 13.30
N LYS A 66 -4.87 5.88 13.35
CA LYS A 66 -3.99 5.35 12.30
C LYS A 66 -4.71 5.22 10.96
N ILE A 67 -6.03 4.97 10.98
CA ILE A 67 -6.85 4.75 9.78
C ILE A 67 -7.37 6.05 9.17
N THR A 68 -7.79 7.00 10.00
CA THR A 68 -8.35 8.28 9.53
C THR A 68 -7.38 9.06 8.65
N ARG A 69 -6.06 8.92 8.88
CA ARG A 69 -5.02 9.51 8.02
C ARG A 69 -5.00 8.88 6.62
N GLY A 70 -5.10 7.55 6.53
CA GLY A 70 -5.20 6.83 5.24
C GLY A 70 -6.49 7.14 4.49
N SER A 71 -7.62 7.30 5.19
CA SER A 71 -8.90 7.66 4.58
C SER A 71 -8.89 9.04 3.90
N ARG A 72 -8.08 10.00 4.38
CA ARG A 72 -7.98 11.32 3.74
C ARG A 72 -7.22 11.25 2.42
N ILE A 73 -6.22 10.38 2.32
CA ILE A 73 -5.41 10.19 1.11
C ILE A 73 -6.30 9.71 -0.05
N LEU A 74 -7.20 8.76 0.20
CA LEU A 74 -8.09 8.20 -0.82
C LEU A 74 -9.19 9.16 -1.32
N LYS A 75 -9.47 10.25 -0.58
CA LYS A 75 -10.48 11.24 -0.95
C LYS A 75 -9.93 12.39 -1.80
N SER A 76 -8.63 12.38 -2.08
CA SER A 76 -7.99 13.38 -2.93
C SER A 76 -8.16 13.00 -4.40
N ASP A 77 -8.59 13.96 -5.23
CA ASP A 77 -8.82 13.75 -6.68
C ASP A 77 -7.55 13.29 -7.44
N ASP A 78 -6.36 13.58 -6.91
CA ASP A 78 -5.07 13.15 -7.48
C ASP A 78 -4.39 12.03 -6.69
N CYS A 79 -5.16 11.19 -6.01
CA CYS A 79 -4.60 10.09 -5.23
C CYS A 79 -4.06 8.96 -6.12
N THR A 80 -2.74 8.78 -6.16
CA THR A 80 -2.08 7.67 -6.85
C THR A 80 -2.60 6.30 -6.40
N CYS A 81 -2.90 6.12 -5.11
CA CYS A 81 -3.44 4.85 -4.60
C CYS A 81 -4.83 4.55 -5.16
N ALA A 82 -5.73 5.55 -5.23
CA ALA A 82 -7.05 5.38 -5.82
C ALA A 82 -6.93 4.97 -7.30
N LYS A 83 -6.10 5.67 -8.09
CA LYS A 83 -5.82 5.33 -9.49
C LYS A 83 -5.22 3.94 -9.68
N ILE A 84 -4.41 3.46 -8.72
CA ILE A 84 -3.90 2.08 -8.73
C ILE A 84 -5.06 1.12 -8.47
N PHE A 85 -5.87 1.36 -7.44
CA PHE A 85 -7.00 0.49 -7.12
C PHE A 85 -8.03 0.43 -8.24
N ASP A 86 -8.35 1.53 -8.92
CA ASP A 86 -9.25 1.53 -10.09
C ASP A 86 -8.71 0.61 -11.20
N ARG A 87 -7.39 0.65 -11.45
CA ARG A 87 -6.71 -0.23 -12.42
C ARG A 87 -6.64 -1.68 -11.98
N LEU A 88 -6.64 -1.96 -10.68
CA LEU A 88 -6.59 -3.31 -10.13
C LEU A 88 -8.00 -3.91 -9.96
N ALA A 89 -9.02 -3.09 -9.71
CA ALA A 89 -10.42 -3.51 -9.63
C ALA A 89 -10.94 -4.05 -10.96
N SER A 90 -10.39 -3.60 -12.08
CA SER A 90 -10.68 -4.16 -13.41
C SER A 90 -10.05 -5.54 -13.64
N ARG A 91 -9.18 -6.02 -12.74
CA ARG A 91 -8.59 -7.37 -12.77
C ARG A 91 -9.46 -8.32 -11.94
N PRO A 92 -10.03 -9.39 -12.55
CA PRO A 92 -10.80 -10.39 -11.80
C PRO A 92 -9.98 -10.97 -10.64
N GLY A 93 -10.57 -11.06 -9.44
CA GLY A 93 -9.96 -11.74 -8.29
C GLY A 93 -9.14 -10.86 -7.33
N PHE A 94 -8.69 -9.66 -7.72
CA PHE A 94 -7.77 -8.86 -6.90
C PHE A 94 -8.33 -8.47 -5.52
N PHE A 95 -9.64 -8.19 -5.44
CA PHE A 95 -10.34 -7.90 -4.19
C PHE A 95 -11.08 -9.10 -3.58
N LEU A 96 -11.07 -10.27 -4.24
CA LEU A 96 -11.83 -11.45 -3.82
C LEU A 96 -11.00 -12.46 -3.02
N GLU A 97 -9.67 -12.32 -3.00
CA GLU A 97 -8.82 -13.04 -2.06
C GLU A 97 -8.57 -12.13 -0.84
N GLY A 98 -9.25 -12.48 0.25
CA GLY A 98 -9.16 -11.86 1.57
C GLY A 98 -9.41 -12.89 2.65
#